data_AF-A0A926KKA2-F1
#
_entry.id   AF-A0A926KKA2-F1
#
_cell.length_a   1.000
_cell.length_b   1.000
_cell.length_c   1.000
_cell.angle_alpha   90.00
_cell.angle_beta   90.00
_cell.angle_gamma   90.00
#
_symmetry.space_group_name_H-M   'P 1'
#
loop_
_entity.id
_entity.type
_entity.pdbx_description
1 polymer ?
#
loop_
_entity_poly.entity_id
_entity_poly.type
_entity_poly.pdbx_seq_one_letter_code
_entity_poly.pdbx_strand_id
1 'polypeptide(L)'
;MILFVVAVALGGAAIGLFISAARDTATWEDDRRQVAMMRGWERRHQGGPFDQKARPMPQVSSVYARPAKENPAPLPSRPGQTRRLWGGLVAACSLLALAAAFAAS
;
A
#
# COMPACT_ATOMS: atom_id res chain seq x y z
N MET A 1 -33.45 -13.69 -9.71
CA MET A 1 -33.41 -12.70 -8.61
C MET A 1 -32.30 -12.99 -7.58
N ILE A 2 -32.23 -14.19 -6.98
CA ILE A 2 -31.22 -14.53 -5.95
C ILE A 2 -29.77 -14.36 -6.47
N LEU A 3 -29.46 -14.86 -7.67
CA LEU A 3 -28.12 -14.75 -8.27
C LEU A 3 -27.68 -13.29 -8.50
N PHE A 4 -28.62 -12.40 -8.79
CA PHE A 4 -28.34 -10.98 -8.98
C PHE A 4 -27.93 -10.31 -7.66
N VAL A 5 -28.63 -10.63 -6.56
CA VAL A 5 -28.27 -10.15 -5.21
C VAL A 5 -26.89 -10.66 -4.80
N VAL A 6 -26.60 -11.94 -5.07
CA VAL A 6 -25.27 -12.53 -4.80
C VAL A 6 -24.17 -11.82 -5.61
N ALA A 7 -24.41 -11.55 -6.90
CA ALA A 7 -23.45 -10.85 -7.75
C ALA A 7 -23.14 -9.43 -7.23
N VAL A 8 -24.16 -8.68 -6.80
CA VAL A 8 -23.99 -7.34 -6.23
C VAL A 8 -23.20 -7.39 -4.91
N ALA A 9 -23.52 -8.35 -4.03
CA ALA A 9 -22.81 -8.50 -2.75
C ALA A 9 -21.33 -8.85 -2.95
N LEU A 10 -21.03 -9.79 -3.84
CA LEU A 10 -19.65 -10.16 -4.19
C LEU A 10 -18.91 -9.00 -4.86
N GLY A 11 -19.57 -8.27 -5.77
CA GLY A 11 -19.01 -7.08 -6.40
C GLY A 11 -18.63 -6.01 -5.38
N GLY A 12 -19.50 -5.74 -4.40
CA GLY A 12 -19.22 -4.82 -3.30
C GLY A 12 -18.03 -5.25 -2.44
N ALA A 13 -17.95 -6.55 -2.10
CA ALA A 13 -16.83 -7.10 -1.35
C ALA A 13 -15.50 -6.99 -2.12
N ALA A 14 -15.50 -7.27 -3.42
CA ALA A 14 -14.32 -7.12 -4.27
C ALA A 14 -13.83 -5.66 -4.30
N ILE A 15 -14.74 -4.69 -4.49
CA ILE A 15 -14.41 -3.26 -4.47
C ILE A 15 -13.79 -2.87 -3.12
N GLY A 16 -14.37 -3.31 -2.00
CA GLY A 16 -13.83 -3.06 -0.66
C GLY A 16 -12.39 -3.58 -0.50
N LEU A 17 -12.12 -4.79 -1.00
CA LEU A 17 -10.77 -5.36 -0.99
C LEU A 17 -9.79 -4.53 -1.84
N PHE A 18 -10.18 -4.10 -3.03
CA PHE A 18 -9.34 -3.27 -3.88
C PHE A 18 -9.05 -1.90 -3.28
N ILE A 19 -10.05 -1.24 -2.67
CA ILE A 19 -9.87 0.05 -2.00
C ILE A 19 -8.90 -0.10 -0.82
N SER A 20 -9.08 -1.13 0.01
CA SER A 20 -8.19 -1.38 1.15
C SER A 20 -6.75 -1.63 0.67
N ALA A 21 -6.57 -2.44 -0.38
CA ALA A 21 -5.26 -2.71 -0.94
C ALA A 21 -4.61 -1.45 -1.54
N ALA A 22 -5.40 -0.57 -2.17
CA ALA A 22 -4.92 0.70 -2.69
C ALA A 22 -4.46 1.64 -1.57
N ARG A 23 -5.24 1.76 -0.49
CA ARG A 23 -4.87 2.55 0.69
C ARG A 23 -3.58 2.04 1.32
N ASP A 24 -3.47 0.72 1.56
CA ASP A 24 -2.26 0.12 2.14
C ASP A 24 -1.03 0.31 1.22
N THR A 25 -1.23 0.26 -0.09
CA THR A 25 -0.15 0.51 -1.05
C THR A 25 0.30 1.96 -1.00
N ALA A 26 -0.64 2.90 -0.93
CA ALA A 26 -0.35 4.33 -0.88
C ALA A 26 0.40 4.71 0.41
N THR A 27 -0.02 4.20 1.56
CA THR A 27 0.70 4.42 2.83
C THR A 27 2.11 3.84 2.79
N TRP A 28 2.27 2.63 2.24
CA TRP A 28 3.59 2.02 2.09
C TRP A 28 4.51 2.79 1.14
N GLU A 29 3.97 3.32 0.04
CA GLU A 29 4.72 4.14 -0.90
C GLU A 29 5.17 5.46 -0.27
N ASP A 30 4.34 6.07 0.58
CA ASP A 30 4.71 7.26 1.35
C ASP A 30 5.82 6.95 2.37
N ASP A 31 5.66 5.91 3.17
CA ASP A 31 6.69 5.44 4.11
C ASP A 31 8.02 5.18 3.39
N ARG A 32 7.98 4.52 2.23
CA ARG A 32 9.16 4.27 1.40
C ARG A 32 9.83 5.56 0.94
N ARG A 33 9.06 6.58 0.53
CA ARG A 33 9.60 7.89 0.12
C ARG A 33 10.28 8.59 1.30
N GLN A 34 9.66 8.56 2.48
CA GLN A 34 10.22 9.14 3.69
C GLN A 34 11.54 8.44 4.10
N VAL A 35 11.57 7.11 4.06
CA VAL A 35 12.79 6.32 4.29
C VAL A 35 13.89 6.72 3.30
N ALA A 36 13.57 6.81 2.01
CA ALA A 36 14.53 7.20 0.98
C ALA A 36 15.07 8.62 1.18
N MET A 37 14.21 9.56 1.60
CA MET A 37 14.60 10.93 1.93
C MET A 37 15.57 10.96 3.11
N MET A 38 15.27 10.21 4.18
CA MET A 38 16.13 10.13 5.34
C MET A 38 17.50 9.52 5.00
N ARG A 39 17.52 8.37 4.32
CA ARG A 39 18.78 7.73 3.88
C ARG A 39 19.58 8.61 2.91
N GLY A 40 18.90 9.36 2.05
CA GLY A 40 19.53 10.34 1.16
C GLY A 40 20.10 11.55 1.90
N TRP A 41 19.49 11.96 3.01
CA TRP A 41 20.06 12.95 3.92
C TRP A 41 21.29 12.37 4.63
N GLU A 42 21.20 11.18 5.21
CA GLU A 42 22.31 10.54 5.93
C GLU A 42 23.56 10.36 5.06
N ARG A 43 23.41 9.83 3.84
CA ARG A 43 24.53 9.65 2.91
C ARG A 43 25.25 10.96 2.57
N ARG A 44 24.54 12.09 2.59
CA ARG A 44 25.14 13.42 2.33
C ARG A 44 25.83 14.01 3.55
N HIS A 45 25.52 13.52 4.75
CA HIS A 45 26.08 14.02 6.02
C HIS A 45 27.08 13.04 6.66
N GLN A 46 27.15 11.80 6.18
CA GLN A 46 28.18 10.84 6.57
C GLN A 46 29.50 11.15 5.85
N GLY A 47 30.48 11.70 6.58
CA GLY A 47 31.87 11.84 6.13
C GLY A 47 32.28 13.20 5.54
N GLY A 48 31.37 14.18 5.47
CA GLY A 48 31.72 15.54 5.05
C GLY A 48 32.31 16.38 6.20
N PRO A 49 33.17 17.38 5.91
CA PRO A 49 33.58 18.37 6.91
C PRO A 49 32.34 19.05 7.50
N PHE A 50 32.39 19.42 8.78
CA PHE A 50 31.27 20.02 9.51
C PHE A 50 30.77 21.28 8.79
N ASP A 51 29.72 21.14 7.98
CA ASP A 51 29.16 22.22 7.19
C ASP A 51 28.01 22.89 7.96
N GLN A 52 28.22 24.13 8.41
CA GLN A 52 27.17 24.91 9.08
C GLN A 52 26.01 25.27 8.13
N LYS A 53 26.18 25.10 6.81
CA LYS A 53 25.12 25.23 5.79
C LYS A 53 24.42 23.90 5.47
N ALA A 54 24.76 22.83 6.19
CA ALA A 54 24.13 21.54 6.04
C ALA A 54 22.60 21.66 6.18
N ARG A 55 21.87 21.01 5.26
CA ARG A 55 20.40 21.02 5.29
C ARG A 55 19.91 20.39 6.60
N PRO A 56 18.92 21.00 7.28
CA PRO A 56 18.34 20.41 8.47
C PRO A 56 17.79 19.01 8.17
N MET A 57 17.80 18.15 9.18
CA MET A 57 17.24 16.80 9.10
C MET A 57 15.80 16.87 8.59
N PRO A 58 15.42 16.04 7.60
CA PRO A 58 14.06 16.03 7.09
C PRO A 58 13.10 15.62 8.21
N GLN A 59 12.04 16.41 8.42
CA GLN A 59 10.95 16.03 9.30
C GLN A 59 10.11 14.97 8.59
N VAL A 60 10.15 13.75 9.12
CA VAL A 60 9.43 12.58 8.59
C VAL A 60 8.51 12.06 9.69
N SER A 61 7.30 11.66 9.30
CA SER A 61 6.28 11.12 10.20
C SER A 61 6.37 9.60 10.35
N SER A 62 7.03 8.93 9.40
CA SER A 62 7.15 7.48 9.34
C SER A 62 8.10 6.95 10.41
N VAL A 63 7.66 5.93 11.15
CA VAL A 63 8.47 5.23 12.17
C VAL A 63 9.68 4.51 11.54
N TYR A 64 9.58 4.15 10.26
CA TYR A 64 10.64 3.47 9.52
C TYR A 64 11.73 4.45 9.02
N ALA A 65 11.42 5.74 8.92
CA ALA A 65 12.30 6.78 8.36
C ALA A 65 13.20 7.44 9.42
N ARG A 66 13.68 6.69 10.41
CA ARG A 66 14.56 7.24 11.46
C ARG A 66 16.05 7.19 11.08
N PRO A 67 16.91 7.97 11.76
CA PRO A 67 18.36 7.87 11.56
C PRO A 67 18.87 6.45 11.82
N ALA A 68 19.88 6.00 11.06
CA ALA A 68 20.62 4.75 11.25
C ALA A 68 21.12 4.58 12.68
N LYS A 69 21.51 5.68 13.34
CA LYS A 69 21.94 5.69 14.74
C LYS A 69 20.85 5.20 15.70
N GLU A 70 19.58 5.35 15.34
CA GLU A 70 18.42 4.91 16.12
C GLU A 70 17.96 3.48 15.77
N ASN A 71 18.66 2.81 14.86
CA ASN A 71 18.35 1.45 14.40
C ASN A 71 16.85 1.24 14.06
N PRO A 72 16.29 1.95 13.07
CA PRO A 72 14.89 1.82 12.69
C PRO A 72 14.55 0.39 12.28
N ALA A 73 13.33 -0.03 12.61
CA ALA A 73 12.76 -1.26 12.06
C ALA A 73 12.80 -1.23 10.52
N PRO A 74 13.06 -2.37 9.86
CA PRO A 74 13.03 -2.44 8.41
C PRO A 74 11.61 -2.16 7.90
N LEU A 75 11.52 -1.44 6.77
CA LEU A 75 10.23 -1.23 6.09
C LEU A 75 9.65 -2.60 5.71
N PRO A 76 8.39 -2.91 6.07
CA PRO A 76 7.78 -4.19 5.72
C PRO A 76 7.68 -4.37 4.21
N SER A 77 7.52 -5.63 3.78
CA SER A 77 7.29 -5.95 2.36
C SER A 77 6.01 -5.27 1.84
N ARG A 78 5.94 -5.03 0.52
CA ARG A 78 4.84 -4.30 -0.11
C ARG A 78 3.49 -4.96 0.23
N PRO A 79 2.56 -4.25 0.89
CA PRO A 79 1.26 -4.81 1.22
C PRO A 79 0.35 -4.88 -0.02
N GLY A 80 -0.73 -5.65 0.10
CA GLY A 80 -1.83 -5.63 -0.87
C GLY A 80 -1.75 -6.66 -2.00
N GLN A 81 -0.67 -7.42 -2.17
CA GLN A 81 -0.60 -8.46 -3.21
C GLN A 81 -1.68 -9.54 -2.99
N THR A 82 -1.76 -10.10 -1.78
CA THR A 82 -2.77 -11.11 -1.40
C THR A 82 -4.19 -10.55 -1.52
N ARG A 83 -4.42 -9.30 -1.09
CA ARG A 83 -5.74 -8.66 -1.16
C ARG A 83 -6.19 -8.40 -2.61
N ARG A 84 -5.27 -8.07 -3.52
CA ARG A 84 -5.56 -7.93 -4.96
C ARG A 84 -5.90 -9.28 -5.59
N LEU A 85 -5.20 -10.35 -5.21
CA LEU A 85 -5.51 -11.70 -5.68
C LEU A 85 -6.92 -12.13 -5.23
N TRP A 86 -7.25 -11.95 -3.96
CA TRP A 86 -8.59 -12.24 -3.44
C TRP A 86 -9.66 -11.34 -4.04
N GLY A 87 -9.40 -10.04 -4.17
CA GLY A 87 -10.31 -9.10 -4.83
C GLY A 87 -10.59 -9.50 -6.28
N GLY A 88 -9.57 -9.93 -7.02
CA GLY A 88 -9.70 -10.44 -8.39
C GLY A 88 -10.52 -11.73 -8.46
N LEU A 89 -10.28 -12.67 -7.55
CA LEU A 89 -11.05 -13.92 -7.46
C LEU A 89 -12.54 -13.63 -7.18
N VAL A 90 -12.82 -12.79 -6.18
CA VAL A 90 -14.20 -12.42 -5.81
C VAL A 90 -14.89 -11.67 -6.95
N ALA A 91 -14.18 -10.80 -7.68
CA ALA A 91 -14.71 -10.13 -8.86
C ALA A 91 -15.02 -11.11 -10.01
N ALA A 92 -14.17 -12.12 -10.23
CA ALA A 92 -14.45 -13.17 -11.21
C ALA A 92 -15.71 -13.95 -10.83
N CYS A 93 -15.85 -14.32 -9.54
CA CYS A 93 -17.07 -14.97 -9.03
C CYS A 93 -18.31 -14.09 -9.20
N SER A 94 -18.21 -12.77 -8.97
CA SER A 94 -19.36 -11.86 -9.17
C SER A 94 -19.78 -11.81 -10.63
N LEU A 95 -18.83 -11.78 -11.58
CA LEU A 95 -19.10 -11.79 -13.02
C LEU A 95 -19.75 -13.11 -13.47
N LEU A 96 -19.27 -14.25 -12.97
CA LEU A 96 -19.87 -15.55 -13.26
C LEU A 96 -21.30 -15.66 -12.72
N ALA A 97 -21.54 -15.19 -11.49
CA ALA A 97 -22.87 -15.15 -10.90
C ALA A 97 -23.83 -14.23 -11.69
N LEU A 98 -23.32 -13.09 -12.16
CA LEU A 98 -24.08 -12.17 -13.01
C LEU A 98 -24.42 -12.80 -14.36
N ALA A 99 -23.45 -13.43 -15.04
CA ALA A 99 -23.67 -14.13 -16.30
C ALA A 99 -24.69 -15.27 -16.16
N ALA A 100 -24.60 -16.05 -15.08
CA ALA A 100 -25.58 -17.09 -14.76
C ALA A 100 -26.98 -16.51 -14.49
N ALA A 101 -27.07 -15.36 -13.83
CA ALA A 101 -28.34 -14.69 -13.59
C ALA A 101 -29.01 -14.25 -14.89
N PHE A 102 -28.25 -13.76 -15.88
CA PHE A 102 -28.74 -13.38 -17.20
C PHE A 102 -29.09 -14.60 -18.08
N ALA A 103 -28.35 -15.69 -17.98
CA ALA A 103 -28.66 -16.92 -18.72
C ALA A 103 -29.93 -17.62 -18.20
N ALA A 104 -30.30 -17.37 -16.93
CA ALA A 104 -31.46 -17.97 -16.27
C ALA A 104 -32.70 -17.06 -16.26
N SER A 105 -32.61 -15.85 -16.81
CA SER A 105 -33.70 -14.87 -16.93
C SER A 105 -34.29 -14.87 -18.34
#